data_AF-A0A7J6FZ02-F1
#
_entry.id   AF-A0A7J6FZ02-F1
#
_cell.length_a   1.000
_cell.length_b   1.000
_cell.length_c   1.000
_cell.angle_alpha   90.00
_cell.angle_beta   90.00
_cell.angle_gamma   90.00
#
_symmetry.space_group_name_H-M   'P 1'
#
loop_
_entity.id
_entity.type
_entity.pdbx_description
1 polymer ?
#
loop_
_entity_poly.entity_id
_entity_poly.type
_entity_poly.pdbx_seq_one_letter_code
_entity_poly.pdbx_strand_id
1 'polypeptide(L)'
;MGRGRVEMKRIENKISRQVTFSKRRSGLLKKAHEISVLCDAHVALIVFSTKGKLFNFSSSSSMEEILERYESYSTNEQKHLQAAPTTLSESQDSSKWTFEFPKLMSRVEILQKNLRNCMGEDLALLSMRELQNIEQQIDIGLKRVRTRKNQIMHETLSDLQKKAKAIQDRNNWITNQIKEDGKILVESRNLDQQANNSPNSSTLLLLAPPPRPSSLPSLTIGETFQERVLTEENNERQSHEQPSSNNTTPMPPWMLPQMKFH
;
A
#
# COMPACT_ATOMS: atom_id res chain seq x y z
N MET A 1 68.61 -1.57 9.08
CA MET A 1 67.90 -0.29 8.87
C MET A 1 66.95 -0.06 10.05
N GLY A 2 67.21 0.94 10.90
CA GLY A 2 66.43 1.19 12.12
C GLY A 2 65.04 1.77 11.83
N ARG A 3 64.07 1.50 12.71
CA ARG A 3 62.74 2.11 12.68
C ARG A 3 62.84 3.58 13.13
N GLY A 4 62.52 4.52 12.24
CA GLY A 4 62.39 5.94 12.59
C GLY A 4 61.15 6.21 13.44
N ARG A 5 61.20 7.27 14.26
CA ARG A 5 60.04 7.76 15.03
C ARG A 5 58.99 8.32 14.07
N VAL A 6 57.72 8.00 14.32
CA VAL A 6 56.57 8.45 13.51
C VAL A 6 55.66 9.32 14.39
N GLU A 7 55.17 10.42 13.86
CA GLU A 7 54.21 11.30 14.52
C GLU A 7 52.86 10.60 14.74
N MET A 8 52.19 10.88 15.86
CA MET A 8 50.85 10.36 16.17
C MET A 8 49.76 11.19 15.49
N LYS A 9 49.70 11.07 14.16
CA LYS A 9 48.66 11.65 13.31
C LYS A 9 48.24 10.66 12.22
N ARG A 10 47.13 10.94 11.53
CA ARG A 10 46.69 10.14 10.39
C ARG A 10 47.76 10.15 9.30
N ILE A 11 48.12 8.98 8.78
CA ILE A 11 49.06 8.86 7.65
C ILE A 11 48.29 9.18 6.36
N GLU A 12 48.64 10.26 5.67
CA GLU A 12 47.92 10.69 4.46
C GLU A 12 48.15 9.76 3.27
N ASN A 13 49.40 9.35 3.05
CA ASN A 13 49.74 8.44 1.97
C ASN A 13 49.03 7.08 2.13
N LYS A 14 48.20 6.72 1.14
CA LYS A 14 47.37 5.51 1.15
C LYS A 14 48.20 4.22 1.23
N ILE A 15 49.32 4.14 0.53
CA ILE A 15 50.19 2.94 0.49
C ILE A 15 50.87 2.77 1.86
N SER A 16 51.51 3.83 2.37
CA SER A 16 52.15 3.80 3.68
C SER A 16 51.15 3.51 4.80
N ARG A 17 49.93 4.05 4.71
CA ARG A 17 48.85 3.76 5.67
C ARG A 17 48.43 2.29 5.63
N GLN A 18 48.29 1.69 4.46
CA GLN A 18 47.92 0.27 4.32
C GLN A 18 48.99 -0.67 4.89
N VAL A 19 50.26 -0.40 4.58
CA VAL A 19 51.38 -1.19 5.11
C VAL A 19 51.47 -1.02 6.63
N THR A 20 51.33 0.20 7.13
CA THR A 20 51.37 0.50 8.57
C THR A 20 50.19 -0.13 9.30
N PHE A 21 48.98 -0.07 8.75
CA PHE A 21 47.80 -0.74 9.30
C PHE A 21 48.06 -2.24 9.44
N SER A 22 48.56 -2.89 8.39
CA SER A 22 48.84 -4.33 8.41
C SER A 22 49.87 -4.70 9.48
N LYS A 23 50.96 -3.91 9.61
CA LYS A 23 51.99 -4.13 10.62
C LYS A 23 51.50 -3.85 12.05
N ARG A 24 50.81 -2.72 12.27
CA ARG A 24 50.31 -2.33 13.61
C ARG A 24 49.19 -3.24 14.08
N ARG A 25 48.24 -3.61 13.21
CA ARG A 25 47.18 -4.58 13.51
C ARG A 25 47.77 -5.92 13.95
N SER A 26 48.75 -6.43 13.20
CA SER A 26 49.42 -7.69 13.54
C SER A 26 50.18 -7.59 14.87
N GLY A 27 50.85 -6.46 15.11
CA GLY A 27 51.53 -6.21 16.39
C GLY A 27 50.56 -6.08 17.57
N LEU A 28 49.41 -5.44 17.37
CA LEU A 28 48.38 -5.29 18.40
C LEU A 28 47.74 -6.63 18.75
N LEU A 29 47.45 -7.47 17.75
CA LEU A 29 46.94 -8.82 17.95
C LEU A 29 47.93 -9.67 18.76
N LYS A 30 49.23 -9.59 18.45
CA LYS A 30 50.27 -10.28 19.25
C LYS A 30 50.25 -9.83 20.71
N LYS A 31 50.14 -8.53 20.97
CA LYS A 31 50.06 -8.01 22.35
C LYS A 31 48.79 -8.45 23.08
N ALA A 32 47.65 -8.44 22.39
CA ALA A 32 46.40 -8.92 22.97
C ALA A 32 46.49 -10.40 23.35
N HIS A 33 47.12 -11.22 22.49
CA HIS A 33 47.39 -12.62 22.76
C HIS A 33 48.37 -12.82 23.92
N GLU A 34 49.47 -12.05 23.97
CA GLU A 34 50.41 -12.06 25.09
C GLU A 34 49.71 -11.78 26.42
N ILE A 35 48.88 -10.74 26.49
CA ILE A 35 48.12 -10.39 27.71
C ILE A 35 47.16 -11.53 28.10
N SER A 36 46.45 -12.07 27.12
CA SER A 36 45.51 -13.16 27.39
C SER A 36 46.20 -14.38 28.00
N VAL A 37 47.35 -14.79 27.46
CA VAL A 37 48.08 -15.97 27.94
C VAL A 37 48.83 -15.70 29.24
N LEU A 38 49.49 -14.54 29.37
CA LEU A 38 50.32 -14.23 30.54
C LEU A 38 49.52 -13.95 31.80
N CYS A 39 48.34 -13.34 31.65
CA CYS A 39 47.51 -12.90 32.77
C CYS A 39 46.22 -13.71 32.93
N ASP A 40 46.02 -14.77 32.14
CA ASP A 40 44.76 -15.52 32.05
C ASP A 40 43.53 -14.60 31.90
N ALA A 41 43.68 -13.59 31.05
CA ALA A 41 42.68 -12.56 30.85
C ALA A 41 41.84 -12.85 29.60
N HIS A 42 40.54 -12.62 29.70
CA HIS A 42 39.67 -12.61 28.54
C HIS A 42 39.85 -11.31 27.76
N VAL A 43 40.37 -11.40 26.54
CA VAL A 43 40.68 -10.23 25.69
C VAL A 43 40.01 -10.41 24.34
N ALA A 44 39.20 -9.43 23.95
CA ALA A 44 38.65 -9.30 22.60
C ALA A 44 39.20 -8.05 21.92
N LEU A 45 39.50 -8.15 20.63
CA LEU A 45 39.94 -7.03 19.78
C LEU A 45 39.14 -7.03 18.49
N ILE A 46 38.54 -5.89 18.16
CA ILE A 46 37.76 -5.68 16.94
C ILE A 46 38.37 -4.48 16.20
N VAL A 47 38.73 -4.66 14.93
CA VAL A 47 39.34 -3.62 14.09
C VAL A 47 38.65 -3.58 12.74
N PHE A 48 38.01 -2.44 12.43
CA PHE A 48 37.48 -2.17 11.10
C PHE A 48 38.50 -1.38 10.28
N SER A 49 38.81 -1.88 9.08
CA SER A 49 39.57 -1.10 8.11
C SER A 49 38.72 0.02 7.52
N THR A 50 39.35 1.04 6.93
CA THR A 50 38.64 2.10 6.19
C THR A 50 37.86 1.59 4.97
N LYS A 51 38.04 0.32 4.59
CA LYS A 51 37.28 -0.35 3.52
C LYS A 51 36.12 -1.21 4.06
N GLY A 52 35.83 -1.12 5.36
CA GLY A 52 34.79 -1.93 6.02
C GLY A 52 35.19 -3.37 6.35
N LYS A 53 36.39 -3.84 5.97
CA LYS A 53 36.85 -5.19 6.35
C LYS A 53 37.03 -5.29 7.86
N LEU A 54 36.37 -6.29 8.45
CA LEU A 54 36.49 -6.67 9.85
C LEU A 54 37.72 -7.56 10.06
N PHE A 55 38.52 -7.22 11.07
CA PHE A 55 39.55 -8.07 11.63
C PHE A 55 39.31 -8.19 13.12
N ASN A 56 39.26 -9.41 13.62
CA ASN A 56 38.94 -9.66 15.01
C ASN A 56 39.89 -10.68 15.64
N PHE A 57 39.95 -10.68 16.97
CA PHE A 57 40.69 -11.64 17.78
C PHE A 57 39.92 -11.85 19.09
N SER A 58 39.80 -13.10 19.53
CA SER A 58 39.28 -13.48 20.84
C SER A 58 40.26 -14.42 21.51
N SER A 59 40.43 -14.27 22.82
CA SER A 59 41.16 -15.22 23.66
C SER A 59 40.39 -16.52 23.91
N SER A 60 39.05 -16.45 23.94
CA SER A 60 38.16 -17.59 24.18
C SER A 60 37.78 -18.29 22.87
N SER A 61 37.10 -19.44 22.99
CA SER A 61 36.62 -20.22 21.85
C SER A 61 35.63 -19.45 20.97
N SER A 62 34.90 -18.48 21.53
CA SER A 62 33.91 -17.65 20.82
C SER A 62 34.05 -16.18 21.19
N MET A 63 33.97 -15.28 20.20
CA MET A 63 33.93 -13.84 20.44
C MET A 63 32.65 -13.42 21.16
N GLU A 64 31.59 -14.14 20.84
CA GLU A 64 30.24 -14.01 21.35
C GLU A 64 30.23 -14.10 22.88
N GLU A 65 30.99 -15.03 23.47
CA GLU A 65 31.07 -15.19 24.94
C GLU A 65 31.63 -13.94 25.64
N ILE A 66 32.65 -13.31 25.06
CA ILE A 66 33.26 -12.10 25.65
C ILE A 66 32.31 -10.91 25.47
N LEU A 67 31.64 -10.82 24.32
CA LEU A 67 30.66 -9.77 24.05
C LEU A 67 29.42 -9.89 24.94
N GLU A 68 28.88 -11.10 25.11
CA GLU A 68 27.75 -11.39 26.00
C GLU A 68 28.11 -11.08 27.45
N ARG A 69 29.32 -11.45 27.88
CA ARG A 69 29.83 -11.09 29.21
C ARG A 69 29.92 -9.58 29.36
N TYR A 70 30.44 -8.86 28.36
CA TYR A 70 30.51 -7.39 28.36
C TYR A 70 29.12 -6.75 28.44
N GLU A 71 28.16 -7.20 27.63
CA GLU A 71 26.78 -6.70 27.66
C GLU A 71 26.11 -6.96 29.01
N SER A 72 26.33 -8.14 29.60
CA SER A 72 25.83 -8.50 30.93
C SER A 72 26.42 -7.61 32.02
N TYR A 73 27.74 -7.35 32.00
CA TYR A 73 28.40 -6.44 32.93
C TYR A 73 27.93 -5.00 32.74
N SER A 74 27.87 -4.49 31.50
CA SER A 74 27.39 -3.13 31.20
C SER A 74 25.96 -2.93 31.69
N THR A 75 25.09 -3.94 31.52
CA THR A 75 23.70 -3.90 31.97
C THR A 75 23.61 -3.89 33.50
N ASN A 76 24.46 -4.66 34.18
CA ASN A 76 24.46 -4.74 35.64
C ASN A 76 25.14 -3.53 36.31
N GLU A 77 26.21 -3.00 35.73
CA GLU A 77 26.80 -1.71 36.12
C GLU A 77 25.77 -0.58 35.97
N GLN A 78 25.01 -0.56 34.87
CA GLN A 78 23.94 0.43 34.66
C GLN A 78 22.79 0.31 35.68
N LYS A 79 22.53 -0.90 36.22
CA LYS A 79 21.59 -1.11 37.34
C LYS A 79 22.18 -0.64 38.67
N HIS A 80 23.48 -0.83 38.88
CA HIS A 80 24.18 -0.39 40.09
C HIS A 80 24.33 1.14 40.14
N LEU A 81 24.62 1.78 39.01
CA LEU A 81 24.69 3.24 38.88
C LEU A 81 23.32 3.91 39.02
N GLN A 82 22.21 3.23 38.72
CA GLN A 82 20.86 3.75 38.98
C GLN A 82 20.47 3.76 40.48
N ALA A 83 21.26 3.13 41.36
CA ALA A 83 21.12 3.30 42.81
C ALA A 83 21.82 4.57 43.33
N ALA A 84 22.64 5.23 42.52
CA ALA A 84 23.29 6.49 42.86
C ALA A 84 22.75 7.62 41.96
N PRO A 85 22.13 8.67 42.51
CA PRO A 85 21.71 9.80 41.68
C PRO A 85 22.97 10.59 41.34
N THR A 86 23.36 10.69 40.06
CA THR A 86 24.00 11.88 39.42
C THR A 86 24.48 11.58 38.00
N THR A 87 23.78 12.20 37.04
CA THR A 87 24.21 12.72 35.72
C THR A 87 25.02 11.84 34.76
N LEU A 88 24.43 11.52 33.60
CA LEU A 88 24.90 11.91 32.24
C LEU A 88 23.92 11.35 31.19
N SER A 89 23.46 12.21 30.27
CA SER A 89 22.16 12.11 29.58
C SER A 89 22.21 11.50 28.16
N GLU A 90 23.24 10.75 27.78
CA GLU A 90 23.39 10.26 26.39
C GLU A 90 23.27 8.73 26.21
N SER A 91 23.18 7.93 27.28
CA SER A 91 23.08 6.46 27.21
C SER A 91 21.68 5.89 27.49
N GLN A 92 20.69 6.74 27.75
CA GLN A 92 19.32 6.33 28.06
C GLN A 92 18.61 5.67 26.88
N ASP A 93 18.80 6.16 25.66
CA ASP A 93 18.06 5.67 24.49
C ASP A 93 18.47 4.26 24.08
N SER A 94 19.77 3.95 24.11
CA SER A 94 20.27 2.61 23.82
C SER A 94 19.77 1.59 24.85
N SER A 95 19.70 1.98 26.13
CA SER A 95 19.21 1.13 27.23
C SER A 95 17.69 0.93 27.21
N LYS A 96 16.93 1.85 26.60
CA LYS A 96 15.47 1.78 26.48
C LYS A 96 15.06 0.80 25.38
N TRP A 97 15.71 0.88 24.21
CA TRP A 97 15.38 0.00 23.08
C TRP A 97 15.75 -1.46 23.33
N THR A 98 16.82 -1.73 24.10
CA THR A 98 17.19 -3.11 24.46
C THR A 98 16.12 -3.84 25.26
N PHE A 99 15.30 -3.13 26.05
CA PHE A 99 14.19 -3.73 26.80
C PHE A 99 12.84 -3.65 26.08
N GLU A 100 12.57 -2.53 25.38
CA GLU A 100 11.31 -2.34 24.67
C GLU A 100 11.19 -3.23 23.42
N PHE A 101 12.31 -3.54 22.75
CA PHE A 101 12.30 -4.37 21.55
C PHE A 101 11.87 -5.83 21.83
N PRO A 102 12.45 -6.57 22.80
CA PRO A 102 11.98 -7.90 23.16
C PRO A 102 10.50 -7.94 23.60
N LYS A 103 10.06 -6.90 24.31
CA LYS A 103 8.66 -6.76 24.74
C LYS A 103 7.71 -6.57 23.55
N LEU A 104 8.11 -5.74 22.58
CA LEU A 104 7.36 -5.56 21.33
C LEU A 104 7.33 -6.86 20.52
N MET A 105 8.47 -7.53 20.37
CA MET A 105 8.57 -8.81 19.66
C MET A 105 7.66 -9.87 20.27
N SER A 106 7.67 -10.01 21.60
CA SER A 106 6.77 -10.93 22.31
C SER A 106 5.29 -10.60 22.02
N ARG A 107 4.93 -9.31 21.96
CA ARG A 107 3.56 -8.88 21.65
C ARG A 107 3.18 -9.17 20.20
N VAL A 108 4.10 -9.00 19.25
CA VAL A 108 3.89 -9.35 17.84
C VAL A 108 3.67 -10.86 17.69
N GLU A 109 4.49 -11.68 18.35
CA GLU A 109 4.35 -13.14 18.31
C GLU A 109 3.00 -13.60 18.85
N ILE A 110 2.55 -13.05 19.98
CA ILE A 110 1.23 -13.35 20.56
C ILE A 110 0.10 -12.95 19.60
N LEU A 111 0.18 -11.76 19.00
CA LEU A 111 -0.84 -11.28 18.05
C LEU A 111 -0.87 -12.14 16.78
N GLN A 112 0.29 -12.50 16.25
CA GLN A 112 0.39 -13.35 15.07
C GLN A 112 -0.13 -14.76 15.35
N LYS A 113 0.20 -15.33 16.51
CA LYS A 113 -0.37 -16.61 16.96
C LYS A 113 -1.89 -16.53 17.10
N ASN A 114 -2.41 -15.45 17.69
CA ASN A 114 -3.85 -15.27 17.85
C ASN A 114 -4.56 -15.17 16.49
N LEU A 115 -3.98 -14.45 15.52
CA LEU A 115 -4.51 -14.38 14.16
C LEU A 115 -4.56 -15.77 13.50
N ARG A 116 -3.48 -16.56 13.57
CA ARG A 116 -3.46 -17.93 13.06
C ARG A 116 -4.55 -18.79 13.69
N ASN A 117 -4.69 -18.72 15.01
CA ASN A 117 -5.75 -19.44 15.71
C ASN A 117 -7.15 -19.02 15.25
N CYS A 118 -7.40 -17.71 15.06
CA CYS A 118 -8.68 -17.22 14.54
C CYS A 118 -8.94 -17.63 13.08
N MET A 119 -7.87 -17.91 12.31
CA MET A 119 -7.95 -18.46 10.95
C MET A 119 -8.10 -19.99 10.93
N GLY A 120 -8.11 -20.65 12.09
CA GLY A 120 -8.25 -22.10 12.20
C GLY A 120 -6.93 -22.89 12.10
N GLU A 121 -5.78 -22.21 12.20
CA GLU A 121 -4.45 -22.82 12.22
C GLU A 121 -3.96 -23.08 13.66
N ASP A 122 -2.99 -23.99 13.84
CA ASP A 122 -2.33 -24.28 15.12
C ASP A 122 -3.26 -24.62 16.33
N LEU A 123 -4.48 -25.12 16.07
CA LEU A 123 -5.49 -25.35 17.11
C LEU A 123 -5.16 -26.50 18.07
N ALA A 124 -4.27 -27.42 17.69
CA ALA A 124 -3.96 -28.63 18.46
C ALA A 124 -3.35 -28.35 19.85
N LEU A 125 -2.75 -27.17 20.04
CA LEU A 125 -2.11 -26.76 21.29
C LEU A 125 -3.04 -25.97 22.22
N LEU A 126 -4.29 -25.72 21.81
CA LEU A 126 -5.27 -24.94 22.57
C LEU A 126 -6.10 -25.84 23.48
N SER A 127 -6.38 -25.36 24.68
CA SER A 127 -7.34 -25.98 25.57
C SER A 127 -8.78 -25.80 25.05
N MET A 128 -9.69 -26.68 25.47
CA MET A 128 -11.11 -26.59 25.12
C MET A 128 -11.72 -25.21 25.44
N ARG A 129 -11.33 -24.61 26.57
CA ARG A 129 -11.80 -23.28 26.98
C ARG A 129 -11.32 -22.18 26.02
N GLU A 130 -10.06 -22.25 25.59
CA GLU A 130 -9.50 -21.29 24.65
C GLU A 130 -10.15 -21.41 23.27
N LEU A 131 -10.42 -22.65 22.82
CA LEU A 131 -11.12 -22.91 21.57
C LEU A 131 -12.54 -22.35 21.59
N GLN A 132 -13.29 -22.59 22.66
CA GLN A 132 -14.63 -22.01 22.86
C GLN A 132 -14.61 -20.46 22.86
N ASN A 133 -13.60 -19.86 23.48
CA ASN A 133 -13.44 -18.41 23.47
C ASN A 133 -13.17 -17.87 22.05
N ILE A 134 -12.33 -18.54 21.26
CA ILE A 134 -12.08 -18.14 19.86
C ILE A 134 -13.34 -18.30 19.00
N GLU A 135 -14.05 -19.42 19.14
CA GLU A 135 -15.33 -19.65 18.46
C GLU A 135 -16.33 -18.53 18.76
N GLN A 136 -16.50 -18.18 20.04
CA GLN A 136 -17.39 -17.10 20.46
C GLN A 136 -16.95 -15.74 19.88
N GLN A 137 -15.65 -15.45 19.84
CA GLN A 137 -15.14 -14.21 19.26
C GLN A 137 -15.42 -14.12 17.76
N ILE A 138 -15.21 -15.22 17.03
CA ILE A 138 -15.48 -15.30 15.59
C ILE A 138 -16.98 -15.16 15.32
N ASP A 139 -17.85 -15.85 16.08
CA ASP A 139 -19.30 -15.77 15.89
C ASP A 139 -19.83 -14.34 16.12
N ILE A 140 -19.39 -13.69 17.20
CA ILE A 140 -19.74 -12.28 17.48
C ILE A 140 -19.24 -11.37 16.36
N GLY A 141 -18.00 -11.56 15.89
CA GLY A 141 -17.42 -10.81 14.77
C GLY A 141 -18.22 -10.99 13.48
N LEU A 142 -18.54 -12.24 13.13
CA LEU A 142 -19.31 -12.61 11.96
C LEU A 142 -20.71 -11.99 11.99
N LYS A 143 -21.38 -12.06 13.15
CA LYS A 143 -22.71 -11.45 13.34
C LYS A 143 -22.65 -9.94 13.12
N ARG A 144 -21.66 -9.24 13.68
CA ARG A 144 -21.45 -7.80 13.47
C ARG A 144 -21.23 -7.45 12.01
N VAL A 145 -20.36 -8.19 11.31
CA VAL A 145 -20.07 -7.99 9.88
C VAL A 145 -21.33 -8.21 9.04
N ARG A 146 -22.08 -9.30 9.30
CA ARG A 146 -23.31 -9.61 8.58
C ARG A 146 -24.38 -8.55 8.80
N THR A 147 -24.60 -8.11 10.04
CA THR A 147 -25.54 -7.03 10.35
C THR A 147 -25.15 -5.74 9.63
N ARG A 148 -23.87 -5.34 9.68
CA ARG A 148 -23.41 -4.13 9.00
C ARG A 148 -23.56 -4.22 7.48
N LYS A 149 -23.20 -5.36 6.89
CA LYS A 149 -23.37 -5.61 5.45
C LYS A 149 -24.85 -5.53 5.04
N ASN A 150 -25.74 -6.16 5.80
CA ASN A 150 -27.17 -6.10 5.53
C ASN A 150 -27.71 -4.67 5.66
N GLN A 151 -27.27 -3.93 6.68
CA GLN A 151 -27.66 -2.54 6.86
C GLN A 151 -27.28 -1.68 5.64
N ILE A 152 -26.02 -1.76 5.19
CA ILE A 152 -25.54 -1.03 4.00
C ILE A 152 -26.29 -1.48 2.74
N MET A 153 -26.60 -2.76 2.62
CA MET A 153 -27.39 -3.29 1.49
C MET A 153 -28.82 -2.71 1.48
N HIS A 154 -29.47 -2.59 2.64
CA HIS A 154 -30.80 -1.99 2.72
C HIS A 154 -30.78 -0.49 2.42
N GLU A 155 -29.77 0.23 2.91
CA GLU A 155 -29.57 1.65 2.60
C GLU A 155 -29.41 1.87 1.09
N THR A 156 -28.52 1.11 0.45
CA THR A 156 -28.28 1.21 -1.00
C THR A 156 -29.51 0.80 -1.82
N LEU A 157 -30.25 -0.23 -1.41
CA LEU A 157 -31.52 -0.62 -2.06
C LEU A 157 -32.55 0.52 -2.00
N SER A 158 -32.74 1.12 -0.81
CA SER A 158 -33.66 2.25 -0.62
C SER A 158 -33.29 3.43 -1.50
N ASP A 159 -32.01 3.77 -1.59
CA ASP A 159 -31.55 4.91 -2.41
C ASP A 159 -31.76 4.66 -3.91
N LEU A 160 -31.49 3.43 -4.38
CA LEU A 160 -31.77 3.05 -5.76
C LEU A 160 -33.27 3.07 -6.08
N GLN A 161 -34.12 2.60 -5.15
CA GLN A 161 -35.58 2.64 -5.32
C GLN A 161 -36.11 4.09 -5.42
N LYS A 162 -35.60 5.01 -4.58
CA LYS A 162 -35.95 6.43 -4.67
C LYS A 162 -35.56 7.03 -6.02
N LYS A 163 -34.35 6.72 -6.51
CA LYS A 163 -33.88 7.17 -7.84
C LYS A 163 -34.75 6.61 -8.97
N ALA A 164 -35.08 5.32 -8.92
CA ALA A 164 -35.94 4.69 -9.91
C ALA A 164 -37.33 5.34 -9.96
N LYS A 165 -37.92 5.63 -8.79
CA LYS A 165 -39.20 6.34 -8.70
C LYS A 165 -39.11 7.76 -9.27
N ALA A 166 -38.09 8.52 -8.92
CA ALA A 166 -37.90 9.89 -9.42
C ALA A 166 -37.76 9.93 -10.95
N ILE A 167 -37.03 8.97 -11.53
CA ILE A 167 -36.92 8.83 -12.99
C ILE A 167 -38.27 8.45 -13.61
N GLN A 168 -39.00 7.52 -13.00
CA GLN A 168 -40.32 7.11 -13.47
C GLN A 168 -41.32 8.27 -13.46
N ASP A 169 -41.33 9.07 -12.40
CA ASP A 169 -42.20 10.24 -12.27
C ASP A 169 -41.85 11.30 -13.34
N ARG A 170 -40.55 11.51 -13.62
CA ARG A 170 -40.10 12.41 -14.70
C ARG A 170 -40.51 11.89 -16.08
N ASN A 171 -40.37 10.59 -16.34
CA ASN A 171 -40.78 9.98 -17.61
C ASN A 171 -42.31 10.09 -17.82
N ASN A 172 -43.09 9.86 -16.77
CA ASN A 172 -44.54 10.05 -16.82
C ASN A 172 -44.92 11.51 -17.12
N TRP A 173 -44.22 12.47 -16.49
CA TRP A 173 -44.41 13.89 -16.76
C TRP A 173 -44.10 14.24 -18.23
N ILE A 174 -42.96 13.79 -18.78
CA ILE A 174 -42.60 14.00 -20.19
C ILE A 174 -43.65 13.38 -21.12
N THR A 175 -44.10 12.17 -20.82
CA THR A 175 -45.11 11.48 -21.64
C THR A 175 -46.42 12.26 -21.67
N ASN A 176 -46.83 12.86 -20.55
CA ASN A 176 -48.03 13.69 -20.50
C ASN A 176 -47.84 15.00 -21.27
N GLN A 177 -46.67 15.62 -21.21
CA GLN A 177 -46.35 16.81 -22.02
C GLN A 177 -46.44 16.50 -23.53
N ILE A 178 -45.84 15.40 -23.98
CA ILE A 178 -45.91 14.97 -25.40
C ILE A 178 -47.36 14.72 -25.85
N LYS A 179 -48.20 14.15 -24.98
CA LYS A 179 -49.62 13.95 -25.28
C LYS A 179 -50.37 15.27 -25.43
N GLU A 180 -50.04 16.26 -24.60
CA GLU A 180 -50.67 17.58 -24.65
C GLU A 180 -50.22 18.37 -25.89
N ASP A 181 -48.90 18.40 -26.16
CA ASP A 181 -48.33 19.01 -27.37
C ASP A 181 -48.87 18.34 -28.64
N GLY A 182 -49.05 17.02 -28.62
CA GLY A 182 -49.67 16.26 -29.71
C GLY A 182 -51.12 16.63 -29.95
N LYS A 183 -51.91 16.90 -28.89
CA LYS A 183 -53.29 17.39 -29.03
C LYS A 183 -53.31 18.80 -29.62
N ILE A 184 -52.46 19.70 -29.13
CA ILE A 184 -52.34 21.07 -29.64
C ILE A 184 -51.98 21.05 -31.14
N LEU A 185 -51.05 20.19 -31.55
CA LEU A 185 -50.64 20.05 -32.95
C LEU A 185 -51.79 19.53 -33.85
N VAL A 186 -52.61 18.61 -33.36
CA VAL A 186 -53.79 18.09 -34.09
C VAL A 186 -54.88 19.17 -34.18
N GLU A 187 -55.09 19.94 -33.12
CA GLU A 187 -56.02 21.08 -33.09
C GLU A 187 -55.60 22.18 -34.08
N SER A 188 -54.32 22.57 -34.09
CA SER A 188 -53.76 23.53 -35.06
C SER A 188 -53.89 23.05 -36.51
N ARG A 189 -53.68 21.75 -36.76
CA ARG A 189 -53.81 21.17 -38.10
C ARG A 189 -55.27 21.14 -38.59
N ASN A 190 -56.24 20.97 -37.69
CA ASN A 190 -57.66 21.04 -38.03
C ASN A 190 -58.12 22.48 -38.35
N LEU A 191 -57.58 23.48 -37.66
CA LEU A 191 -57.82 24.91 -37.96
C LEU A 191 -57.25 25.32 -39.32
N ASP A 192 -56.03 24.87 -39.65
CA ASP A 192 -55.40 25.12 -40.96
C ASP A 192 -56.15 24.41 -42.12
N GLN A 193 -56.81 23.28 -41.85
CA GLN A 193 -57.57 22.53 -42.85
C GLN A 193 -58.97 23.13 -43.11
N GLN A 194 -59.54 23.86 -42.15
CA GLN A 194 -60.77 24.66 -42.36
C GLN A 194 -60.52 25.97 -43.10
N ALA A 195 -59.33 26.57 -42.96
CA ALA A 195 -58.97 27.80 -43.68
C ALA A 195 -58.77 27.59 -45.20
N ASN A 196 -58.67 26.35 -45.68
CA ASN A 196 -58.37 26.03 -47.08
C ASN A 196 -59.58 25.54 -47.90
N ASN A 197 -60.82 25.65 -47.39
CA ASN A 197 -62.04 25.23 -48.08
C ASN A 197 -62.91 26.42 -48.56
N SER A 198 -62.35 27.28 -49.43
CA SER A 198 -63.14 28.23 -50.22
C SER A 198 -62.76 28.13 -51.70
N PRO A 199 -63.72 27.99 -52.65
CA PRO A 199 -63.41 27.93 -54.07
C PRO A 199 -63.32 29.34 -54.69
N ASN A 200 -62.28 29.53 -55.52
CA ASN A 200 -62.05 30.62 -56.50
C ASN A 200 -61.26 31.84 -56.01
N SER A 201 -59.95 31.89 -56.26
CA SER A 201 -59.40 32.62 -57.42
C SER A 201 -57.88 32.47 -57.48
N SER A 202 -57.37 32.16 -58.66
CA SER A 202 -55.97 31.87 -58.98
C SER A 202 -55.02 33.01 -58.63
N THR A 203 -53.86 32.69 -58.05
CA THR A 203 -52.57 33.13 -58.59
C THR A 203 -51.50 32.10 -58.24
N LEU A 204 -51.04 31.38 -59.28
CA LEU A 204 -49.87 30.52 -59.25
C LEU A 204 -48.62 31.39 -59.17
N LEU A 205 -47.74 31.13 -58.21
CA LEU A 205 -46.30 31.19 -58.45
C LEU A 205 -45.64 29.95 -57.82
N LEU A 206 -45.18 29.07 -58.70
CA LEU A 206 -44.24 28.00 -58.40
C LEU A 206 -43.04 28.54 -57.62
N LEU A 207 -42.54 27.78 -56.64
CA LEU A 207 -41.11 27.53 -56.53
C LEU A 207 -40.87 26.13 -55.89
N ALA A 208 -39.86 25.44 -56.42
CA ALA A 208 -39.52 24.01 -56.32
C ALA A 208 -39.07 23.49 -54.92
N PRO A 209 -38.99 22.15 -54.70
CA PRO A 209 -38.37 21.52 -53.51
C PRO A 209 -36.82 21.40 -53.68
N PRO A 210 -35.91 21.02 -52.72
CA PRO A 210 -36.02 20.16 -51.50
C PRO A 210 -35.09 20.69 -50.33
N PRO A 211 -34.47 19.94 -49.35
CA PRO A 211 -34.53 18.52 -48.99
C PRO A 211 -34.77 18.18 -47.50
N ARG A 212 -35.00 16.88 -47.26
CA ARG A 212 -35.10 16.21 -45.95
C ARG A 212 -33.90 16.54 -45.05
N PRO A 213 -34.10 16.77 -43.74
CA PRO A 213 -33.09 16.45 -42.75
C PRO A 213 -33.20 14.96 -42.39
N SER A 214 -32.12 14.27 -42.69
CA SER A 214 -31.68 13.02 -42.09
C SER A 214 -31.86 12.98 -40.57
N SER A 215 -32.14 11.77 -40.08
CA SER A 215 -31.81 11.26 -38.75
C SER A 215 -30.91 12.16 -37.91
N LEU A 216 -31.43 12.68 -36.79
CA LEU A 216 -30.57 13.18 -35.73
C LEU A 216 -30.24 12.05 -34.74
N PRO A 217 -28.98 12.01 -34.29
CA PRO A 217 -28.42 10.89 -33.54
C PRO A 217 -28.80 10.96 -32.07
N SER A 218 -28.93 9.79 -31.45
CA SER A 218 -28.75 9.66 -30.00
C SER A 218 -27.31 10.08 -29.69
N LEU A 219 -27.10 10.82 -28.60
CA LEU A 219 -25.97 10.59 -27.67
C LEU A 219 -26.06 11.52 -26.46
N THR A 220 -26.20 10.87 -25.30
CA THR A 220 -25.42 11.05 -24.07
C THR A 220 -24.62 12.34 -23.92
N ILE A 221 -24.93 13.11 -22.88
CA ILE A 221 -23.99 14.04 -22.25
C ILE A 221 -23.74 13.55 -20.82
N GLY A 222 -22.61 12.86 -20.66
CA GLY A 222 -21.88 12.79 -19.40
C GLY A 222 -21.00 14.03 -19.30
N GLU A 223 -20.91 14.57 -18.08
CA GLU A 223 -20.21 15.81 -17.76
C GLU A 223 -18.69 15.70 -17.95
N THR A 224 -18.16 16.82 -18.41
CA THR A 224 -16.76 17.23 -18.44
C THR A 224 -16.17 17.42 -17.04
N PHE A 225 -14.95 16.91 -16.82
CA PHE A 225 -13.98 17.57 -15.93
C PHE A 225 -12.79 18.03 -16.76
N GLN A 226 -12.46 19.30 -16.59
CA GLN A 226 -11.39 20.05 -17.21
C GLN A 226 -10.08 19.75 -16.48
N GLU A 227 -9.00 19.42 -17.19
CA GLU A 227 -7.68 19.94 -16.80
C GLU A 227 -6.76 20.13 -18.00
N ARG A 228 -6.00 21.21 -17.90
CA ARG A 228 -5.18 21.93 -18.88
C ARG A 228 -3.82 21.22 -19.04
N VAL A 229 -3.13 21.48 -20.17
CA VAL A 229 -1.66 21.70 -20.34
C VAL A 229 -1.04 20.95 -21.54
N LEU A 230 -0.64 21.78 -22.52
CA LEU A 230 0.51 21.73 -23.45
C LEU A 230 0.67 20.63 -24.51
N THR A 231 0.60 21.12 -25.77
CA THR A 231 1.49 20.85 -26.91
C THR A 231 2.60 19.81 -26.74
N GLU A 232 2.61 18.78 -27.60
CA GLU A 232 3.74 18.48 -28.50
C GLU A 232 3.39 17.40 -29.55
N GLU A 233 3.80 17.72 -30.77
CA GLU A 233 4.14 16.96 -31.98
C GLU A 233 3.61 15.55 -32.31
N ASN A 234 3.09 15.47 -33.55
CA ASN A 234 3.12 14.37 -34.52
C ASN A 234 4.26 13.34 -34.29
N ASN A 235 4.00 12.05 -34.48
CA ASN A 235 4.16 11.38 -35.79
C ASN A 235 3.80 9.88 -35.73
N GLU A 236 3.45 9.36 -36.92
CA GLU A 236 3.55 7.95 -37.38
C GLU A 236 2.36 6.96 -37.24
N ARG A 237 1.75 6.76 -38.42
CA ARG A 237 1.54 5.49 -39.16
C ARG A 237 0.29 4.64 -38.89
N GLN A 238 -0.56 4.67 -39.93
CA GLN A 238 -1.55 3.67 -40.31
C GLN A 238 -0.96 2.25 -40.45
N SER A 239 -1.73 1.25 -40.03
CA SER A 239 -1.98 0.06 -40.83
C SER A 239 -3.35 -0.56 -40.49
N HIS A 240 -4.06 -0.92 -41.55
CA HIS A 240 -5.38 -1.54 -41.60
C HIS A 240 -5.40 -2.94 -40.95
N GLU A 241 -6.48 -3.27 -40.23
CA GLU A 241 -7.24 -4.52 -40.41
C GLU A 241 -8.54 -4.49 -39.54
N GLN A 242 -9.66 -4.92 -40.13
CA GLN A 242 -10.98 -5.16 -39.51
C GLN A 242 -11.32 -6.65 -39.75
N PRO A 243 -12.36 -7.23 -39.12
CA PRO A 243 -12.85 -7.10 -37.75
C PRO A 243 -13.00 -8.50 -37.09
N SER A 244 -12.92 -8.62 -35.76
CA SER A 244 -13.52 -9.77 -35.08
C SER A 244 -14.05 -9.39 -33.70
N SER A 245 -15.33 -9.69 -33.51
CA SER A 245 -16.05 -9.64 -32.24
C SER A 245 -15.36 -10.52 -31.21
N ASN A 246 -15.17 -10.00 -29.98
CA ASN A 246 -15.35 -10.72 -28.71
C ASN A 246 -15.00 -9.80 -27.54
N ASN A 247 -16.01 -9.08 -27.01
CA ASN A 247 -15.91 -8.39 -25.74
C ASN A 247 -15.91 -9.42 -24.60
N THR A 248 -14.73 -9.82 -24.15
CA THR A 248 -14.57 -10.52 -22.86
C THR A 248 -13.94 -9.56 -21.88
N THR A 249 -14.76 -9.01 -20.97
CA THR A 249 -14.30 -8.25 -19.82
C THR A 249 -13.45 -9.19 -18.93
N PRO A 250 -12.21 -8.83 -18.55
CA PRO A 250 -11.43 -9.68 -17.65
C PRO A 250 -12.08 -9.67 -16.27
N MET A 251 -12.45 -10.86 -15.75
CA MET A 251 -12.98 -10.99 -14.40
C MET A 251 -11.94 -10.56 -13.36
N PRO A 252 -12.37 -9.88 -12.28
CA PRO A 252 -11.46 -9.40 -11.25
C PRO A 252 -10.83 -10.57 -10.45
N PRO A 253 -9.60 -10.42 -9.94
CA PRO A 253 -8.77 -11.51 -9.40
C PRO A 253 -9.36 -12.32 -8.23
N TRP A 254 -10.40 -11.81 -7.58
CA TRP A 254 -11.07 -12.46 -6.45
C TRP A 254 -12.13 -13.50 -6.87
N MET A 255 -12.42 -13.62 -8.16
CA MET A 255 -13.45 -14.54 -8.69
C MET A 255 -12.91 -15.87 -9.23
N LEU A 256 -11.62 -16.17 -9.07
CA LEU A 256 -11.04 -17.45 -9.50
C LEU A 256 -10.99 -18.46 -8.33
N PRO A 257 -11.64 -19.64 -8.43
CA PRO A 257 -11.47 -20.71 -7.46
C PRO A 257 -10.05 -21.29 -7.58
N GLN A 258 -9.27 -21.24 -6.49
CA GLN A 258 -7.97 -21.90 -6.40
C GLN A 258 -8.18 -23.42 -6.28
N MET A 259 -8.16 -24.14 -7.42
CA MET A 259 -7.99 -25.59 -7.42
C MET A 259 -6.51 -25.89 -7.17
N LYS A 260 -6.18 -26.32 -5.95
CA LYS A 260 -4.93 -27.04 -5.67
C LYS A 260 -5.18 -28.53 -5.92
N PHE A 261 -4.54 -29.08 -6.95
CA PHE A 261 -4.37 -30.53 -7.08
C PHE A 261 -3.14 -30.98 -6.29
N HIS A 262 -3.21 -32.21 -5.76
CA HIS A 262 -2.18 -32.91 -4.99
C HIS A 262 -0.87 -33.09 -5.73
#